data_AF-A0A2D4GI51-F1
#
_entry.id   AF-A0A2D4GI51-F1
#
_cell.length_a   1.000
_cell.length_b   1.000
_cell.length_c   1.000
_cell.angle_alpha   90.00
_cell.angle_beta   90.00
_cell.angle_gamma   90.00
#
_symmetry.space_group_name_H-M   'P 1'
#
loop_
_entity.id
_entity.type
_entity.pdbx_description
1 polymer ?
#
loop_
_entity_poly.entity_id
_entity_poly.type
_entity_poly.pdbx_seq_one_letter_code
_entity_poly.pdbx_strand_id
1 'polypeptide(L)'
;GIPSKLLPKAEGPPPYAAAVQELRLLPLSSCPQKKLECIVRTLRVICECAEEYCGSRLQPASAAIGADDLLPILSFVVLQSSLPQLPSECAALEEFIHEGYLIGEEGYCLTSLQSALSYVQSLQGPPVFRK
;
A
#
# COMPACT_ATOMS: atom_id res chain seq x y z
N GLY A 1 13.06 3.55 -5.06
CA GLY A 1 13.30 2.87 -3.77
C GLY A 1 12.84 3.77 -2.63
N ILE A 2 12.55 3.20 -1.45
CA ILE A 2 12.06 3.97 -0.27
C ILE A 2 13.18 4.90 0.23
N PRO A 3 12.91 6.20 0.49
CA PRO A 3 13.86 7.11 1.10
C PRO A 3 14.37 6.60 2.45
N SER A 4 15.68 6.71 2.72
CA SER A 4 16.30 6.25 3.98
C SER A 4 15.75 6.93 5.24
N LYS A 5 15.14 8.11 5.10
CA LYS A 5 14.42 8.82 6.17
C LYS A 5 13.15 8.08 6.64
N LEU A 6 12.60 7.20 5.79
CA LEU A 6 11.35 6.44 5.98
C LEU A 6 11.65 4.96 6.29
N LEU A 7 12.84 4.66 6.79
CA LEU A 7 13.21 3.32 7.23
C LEU A 7 13.55 3.36 8.73
N PRO A 8 13.26 2.27 9.47
CA PRO A 8 13.66 2.16 10.87
C PRO A 8 15.19 2.23 10.99
N LYS A 9 15.68 2.95 12.00
CA LYS A 9 17.11 3.15 12.26
C LYS A 9 17.78 2.03 13.06
N ALA A 10 17.00 1.15 13.68
CA ALA A 10 17.48 0.08 14.55
C ALA A 10 17.06 -1.30 14.01
N GLU A 11 17.78 -2.35 14.41
CA GLU A 11 17.37 -3.73 14.15
C GLU A 11 16.07 -4.02 14.90
N GLY A 12 15.04 -4.42 14.15
CA GLY A 12 13.69 -4.62 14.65
C GLY A 12 12.87 -5.47 13.68
N PRO A 13 11.55 -5.58 13.89
CA PRO A 13 10.67 -6.24 12.93
C PRO A 13 10.80 -5.61 11.54
N PRO A 14 10.47 -6.35 10.46
CA PRO A 14 10.60 -5.83 9.10
C PRO A 14 9.84 -4.51 8.95
N PRO A 15 10.37 -3.54 8.19
CA PRO A 15 9.75 -2.23 8.05
C PRO A 15 8.33 -2.38 7.50
N TYR A 16 7.41 -1.55 8.01
CA TYR A 16 6.00 -1.58 7.60
C TYR A 16 5.28 -2.93 7.78
N ALA A 17 5.75 -3.81 8.68
CA ALA A 17 5.12 -5.10 8.94
C ALA A 17 3.62 -4.98 9.24
N ALA A 18 3.20 -3.95 9.99
CA ALA A 18 1.81 -3.70 10.31
C ALA A 18 0.95 -3.47 9.06
N ALA A 19 1.41 -2.64 8.13
CA ALA A 19 0.72 -2.39 6.86
C ALA A 19 0.66 -3.65 5.99
N VAL A 20 1.72 -4.46 5.99
CA VAL A 20 1.73 -5.75 5.28
C VAL A 20 0.68 -6.70 5.85
N GLN A 21 0.51 -6.77 7.16
CA GLN A 21 -0.52 -7.60 7.77
C GLN A 21 -1.92 -7.07 7.49
N GLU A 22 -2.13 -5.75 7.52
CA GLU A 22 -3.42 -5.14 7.18
C GLU A 22 -3.82 -5.48 5.74
N LEU A 23 -2.90 -5.35 4.78
CA LEU A 23 -3.18 -5.66 3.37
C LEU A 23 -3.52 -7.14 3.14
N ARG A 24 -2.96 -8.05 3.94
CA ARG A 24 -3.29 -9.49 3.89
C ARG A 24 -4.71 -9.82 4.32
N LEU A 25 -5.41 -8.90 4.97
CA LEU A 25 -6.82 -9.06 5.31
C LEU A 25 -7.75 -8.81 4.11
N LEU A 26 -7.30 -8.08 3.09
CA LEU A 26 -8.09 -7.73 1.91
C LEU A 26 -8.81 -8.94 1.27
N PRO A 27 -8.12 -10.05 0.90
CA PRO A 27 -8.77 -11.20 0.27
C PRO A 27 -9.69 -11.99 1.21
N LEU A 28 -9.60 -11.76 2.53
CA LEU A 28 -10.44 -12.45 3.52
C LEU A 28 -11.83 -11.81 3.64
N SER A 29 -12.00 -10.58 3.16
CA SER A 29 -13.29 -9.91 3.13
C SER A 29 -14.10 -10.34 1.91
N SER A 30 -15.41 -10.53 2.08
CA SER A 30 -16.35 -10.77 0.96
C SER A 30 -17.09 -9.52 0.50
N CYS A 31 -17.06 -8.43 1.28
CA CYS A 31 -17.80 -7.20 0.98
C CYS A 31 -16.88 -6.19 0.27
N PRO A 32 -17.25 -5.64 -0.90
CA PRO A 32 -16.44 -4.65 -1.62
C PRO A 32 -16.12 -3.42 -0.77
N GLN A 33 -17.10 -2.89 -0.03
CA GLN A 33 -16.90 -1.76 0.88
C GLN A 33 -15.84 -2.04 1.94
N LYS A 34 -15.89 -3.23 2.58
CA LYS A 34 -14.88 -3.63 3.58
C LYS A 34 -13.50 -3.83 2.98
N LYS A 35 -13.41 -4.28 1.72
CA LYS A 35 -12.13 -4.35 1.00
C LYS A 35 -11.56 -2.95 0.77
N LEU A 36 -12.40 -2.01 0.34
CA LEU A 36 -11.99 -0.62 0.15
C LEU A 36 -11.54 0.02 1.47
N GLU A 37 -12.27 -0.19 2.57
CA GLU A 37 -11.84 0.24 3.91
C GLU A 37 -10.49 -0.37 4.32
N CYS A 38 -10.25 -1.65 4.02
CA CYS A 38 -8.98 -2.31 4.29
C CYS A 38 -7.81 -1.66 3.51
N ILE A 39 -8.03 -1.24 2.26
CA ILE A 39 -7.03 -0.48 1.49
C ILE A 39 -6.74 0.86 2.17
N VAL A 40 -7.78 1.61 2.55
CA VAL A 40 -7.61 2.90 3.25
C VAL A 40 -6.84 2.71 4.56
N ARG A 41 -7.20 1.70 5.36
CA ARG A 41 -6.49 1.37 6.62
C ARG A 41 -5.03 1.03 6.37
N THR A 42 -4.74 0.23 5.33
CA THR A 42 -3.36 -0.10 4.95
C THR A 42 -2.54 1.17 4.68
N LEU A 43 -3.08 2.12 3.91
CA LEU A 43 -2.39 3.37 3.60
C LEU A 43 -2.23 4.27 4.84
N ARG A 44 -3.22 4.32 5.73
CA ARG A 44 -3.10 5.04 7.00
C ARG A 44 -2.01 4.46 7.91
N VAL A 45 -1.94 3.13 8.02
CA VAL A 45 -0.87 2.44 8.77
C VAL A 45 0.51 2.72 8.15
N ILE A 46 0.61 2.82 6.82
CA ILE A 46 1.85 3.26 6.16
C ILE A 46 2.24 4.67 6.62
N CYS A 47 1.30 5.61 6.60
CA CYS A 47 1.54 6.99 7.03
C CYS A 47 1.98 7.04 8.50
N GLU A 48 1.28 6.36 9.40
CA GLU A 48 1.62 6.26 10.82
C GLU A 48 3.03 5.71 11.04
N CYS A 49 3.38 4.60 10.37
CA CYS A 49 4.73 4.01 10.46
C CYS A 49 5.81 4.99 9.96
N ALA A 50 5.55 5.66 8.83
CA ALA A 50 6.49 6.58 8.22
C ALA A 50 6.66 7.88 9.04
N GLU A 51 5.59 8.34 9.68
CA GLU A 51 5.63 9.44 10.66
C GLU A 51 6.44 9.06 11.89
N GLU A 52 6.30 7.84 12.42
CA GLU A 52 7.11 7.34 13.53
C GLU A 52 8.62 7.31 13.18
N TYR A 53 8.95 6.83 11.98
CA TYR A 53 10.34 6.79 11.50
C TYR A 53 10.92 8.20 11.29
N CYS A 54 10.09 9.17 10.89
CA CYS A 54 10.46 10.58 10.77
C CYS A 54 10.54 11.31 12.12
N GLY A 55 9.60 11.05 13.03
CA GLY A 55 9.35 11.73 14.31
C GLY A 55 10.44 11.53 15.36
N SER A 56 11.37 10.59 15.10
CA SER A 56 12.70 10.57 15.74
C SER A 56 13.51 11.87 15.53
N ARG A 57 13.09 12.78 14.63
CA ARG A 57 13.67 14.11 14.44
C ARG A 57 12.80 15.15 15.15
N LEU A 58 13.39 15.84 16.13
CA LEU A 58 12.89 16.97 16.91
C LEU A 58 12.44 18.20 16.08
N GLN A 59 11.54 18.05 15.11
CA GLN A 59 11.02 19.17 14.32
C GLN A 59 9.49 19.05 14.20
N PRO A 60 8.71 19.93 14.84
CA PRO A 60 7.26 19.95 14.66
C PRO A 60 6.89 20.56 13.30
N ALA A 61 5.84 20.02 12.68
CA ALA A 61 4.95 20.68 11.72
C ALA A 61 5.22 20.67 10.19
N SER A 62 6.12 19.86 9.60
CA SER A 62 6.22 19.86 8.11
C SER A 62 6.82 18.59 7.46
N ALA A 63 6.58 17.40 8.02
CA ALA A 63 6.99 16.15 7.38
C ALA A 63 5.77 15.29 7.03
N ALA A 64 4.73 15.89 6.46
CA ALA A 64 3.67 15.11 5.84
C ALA A 64 4.28 14.33 4.66
N ILE A 65 4.05 13.02 4.65
CA ILE A 65 4.54 12.13 3.60
C ILE A 65 3.74 12.46 2.34
N GLY A 66 4.43 12.91 1.29
CA GLY A 66 3.80 13.20 0.00
C GLY A 66 3.51 11.92 -0.79
N ALA A 67 2.74 12.05 -1.87
CA ALA A 67 2.44 10.92 -2.77
C ALA A 67 3.72 10.26 -3.35
N ASP A 68 4.76 11.05 -3.62
CA ASP A 68 6.06 10.57 -4.12
C ASP A 68 6.83 9.73 -3.09
N ASP A 69 6.59 9.96 -1.81
CA ASP A 69 7.14 9.14 -0.72
C ASP A 69 6.25 7.89 -0.49
N LEU A 70 4.92 8.04 -0.62
CA LEU A 70 3.93 6.98 -0.37
C LEU A 70 4.02 5.83 -1.37
N LEU A 71 4.00 6.10 -2.69
CA LEU A 71 3.95 5.05 -3.72
C LEU A 71 5.11 4.04 -3.64
N PRO A 72 6.37 4.45 -3.41
CA PRO A 72 7.47 3.51 -3.18
C PRO A 72 7.28 2.62 -1.95
N ILE A 73 6.73 3.17 -0.86
CA ILE A 73 6.44 2.38 0.35
C ILE A 73 5.30 1.41 0.09
N LEU A 74 4.23 1.86 -0.56
CA LEU A 74 3.09 1.01 -0.90
C LEU A 74 3.51 -0.13 -1.83
N SER A 75 4.37 0.14 -2.82
CA SER A 75 4.93 -0.89 -3.71
C SER A 75 5.75 -1.93 -2.94
N PHE A 76 6.51 -1.50 -1.93
CA PHE A 76 7.21 -2.42 -1.03
C PHE A 76 6.25 -3.25 -0.19
N VAL A 77 5.21 -2.64 0.41
CA VAL A 77 4.18 -3.35 1.18
C VAL A 77 3.46 -4.39 0.31
N VAL A 78 3.12 -4.04 -0.92
CA VAL A 78 2.54 -4.96 -1.92
C VAL A 78 3.47 -6.14 -2.18
N LEU A 79 4.75 -5.90 -2.43
CA LEU A 79 5.76 -6.97 -2.62
C LEU A 79 5.84 -7.89 -1.39
N GLN A 80 5.91 -7.32 -0.19
CA GLN A 80 6.03 -8.09 1.05
C GLN A 80 4.74 -8.85 1.41
N SER A 81 3.57 -8.36 0.97
CA SER A 81 2.29 -9.03 1.21
C SER A 81 2.25 -10.42 0.58
N SER A 82 2.95 -10.62 -0.55
CA SER A 82 3.00 -11.87 -1.33
C SER A 82 1.61 -12.34 -1.79
N LEU A 83 0.75 -11.41 -2.19
CA LEU A 83 -0.63 -11.66 -2.61
C LEU A 83 -0.77 -11.57 -4.14
N PRO A 84 -0.68 -12.69 -4.88
CA PRO A 84 -0.79 -12.68 -6.35
C PRO A 84 -2.19 -12.28 -6.85
N GLN A 85 -3.22 -12.38 -6.02
CA GLN A 85 -4.61 -12.06 -6.36
C GLN A 85 -4.96 -10.57 -6.29
N LEU A 86 -4.08 -9.71 -5.76
CA LEU A 86 -4.37 -8.27 -5.59
C LEU A 86 -4.85 -7.56 -6.87
N PRO A 87 -4.28 -7.81 -8.08
CA PRO A 87 -4.80 -7.20 -9.30
C PRO A 87 -6.26 -7.56 -9.58
N SER A 88 -6.65 -8.81 -9.32
CA SER A 88 -8.04 -9.26 -9.48
C SER A 88 -8.95 -8.65 -8.41
N GLU A 89 -8.46 -8.49 -7.19
CA GLU A 89 -9.19 -7.80 -6.11
C GLU A 89 -9.48 -6.34 -6.46
N CYS A 90 -8.48 -5.61 -6.98
CA CYS A 90 -8.66 -4.24 -7.42
C CYS A 90 -9.63 -4.12 -8.59
N ALA A 91 -9.52 -4.98 -9.60
CA ALA A 91 -10.44 -4.99 -10.74
C ALA A 91 -11.89 -5.28 -10.31
N ALA A 92 -12.08 -6.21 -9.37
CA ALA A 92 -13.41 -6.49 -8.81
C ALA A 92 -13.95 -5.29 -8.01
N LEU A 93 -13.09 -4.57 -7.29
CA LEU A 93 -13.50 -3.35 -6.59
C LEU A 93 -13.96 -2.27 -7.56
N GLU A 94 -13.21 -2.00 -8.63
CA GLU A 94 -13.61 -1.02 -9.64
C GLU A 94 -14.95 -1.35 -10.31
N GLU A 95 -15.19 -2.63 -10.60
CA GLU A 95 -16.41 -3.06 -11.30
C GLU A 95 -17.65 -3.09 -10.39
N PHE A 96 -17.49 -3.51 -9.13
CA PHE A 96 -18.64 -3.81 -8.26
C PHE A 96 -18.90 -2.79 -7.14
N ILE A 97 -18.01 -1.83 -6.91
CA ILE A 97 -18.25 -0.78 -5.91
C ILE A 97 -19.10 0.34 -6.50
N HIS A 98 -19.98 0.91 -5.67
CA HIS A 98 -20.78 2.04 -6.09
C HIS A 98 -19.88 3.28 -6.29
N GLU A 99 -19.97 3.94 -7.44
CA GLU A 99 -19.09 5.05 -7.85
C GLU A 99 -18.97 6.17 -6.81
N GLY A 100 -20.05 6.43 -6.05
CA GLY A 100 -20.04 7.38 -4.94
C GLY A 100 -18.97 7.12 -3.86
N TYR A 101 -18.50 5.87 -3.69
CA TYR A 101 -17.38 5.54 -2.80
C TYR A 101 -16.01 5.73 -3.46
N LEU A 102 -15.94 5.84 -4.78
CA LEU A 102 -14.68 6.11 -5.49
C LEU A 102 -14.36 7.60 -5.56
N ILE A 103 -15.24 8.45 -5.03
CA ILE A 103 -15.04 9.89 -4.96
C ILE A 103 -14.43 10.22 -3.58
N GLY A 104 -13.14 10.56 -3.55
CA GLY A 104 -12.47 11.01 -2.32
C GLY A 104 -11.24 10.17 -1.95
N GLU A 105 -11.05 9.96 -0.64
CA GLU A 105 -9.88 9.25 -0.08
C GLU A 105 -9.83 7.81 -0.57
N GLU A 106 -10.97 7.11 -0.54
CA GLU A 106 -11.04 5.70 -0.91
C GLU A 106 -10.62 5.45 -2.36
N GLY A 107 -11.14 6.24 -3.30
CA GLY A 107 -10.77 6.16 -4.72
C GLY A 107 -9.30 6.52 -4.95
N TYR A 108 -8.77 7.50 -4.23
CA TYR A 108 -7.35 7.82 -4.23
C TYR A 108 -6.50 6.64 -3.74
N CYS A 109 -6.92 6.00 -2.64
CA CYS A 109 -6.22 4.85 -2.07
C CYS A 109 -6.23 3.64 -3.01
N LEU A 110 -7.38 3.34 -3.65
CA LEU A 110 -7.49 2.28 -4.65
C LEU A 110 -6.58 2.55 -5.85
N THR A 111 -6.62 3.76 -6.41
CA THR A 111 -5.78 4.18 -7.54
C THR A 111 -4.27 4.09 -7.20
N SER A 112 -3.91 4.46 -5.97
CA SER A 112 -2.54 4.35 -5.48
C SER A 112 -2.08 2.90 -5.39
N LEU A 113 -2.95 1.99 -4.88
CA LEU A 113 -2.66 0.56 -4.83
C LEU A 113 -2.49 -0.04 -6.24
N GLN A 114 -3.35 0.33 -7.19
CA GLN A 114 -3.22 -0.12 -8.57
C GLN A 114 -1.94 0.38 -9.24
N SER A 115 -1.55 1.63 -8.97
CA SER A 115 -0.28 2.20 -9.44
C SER A 115 0.92 1.42 -8.89
N ALA A 116 0.90 1.10 -7.59
CA ALA A 116 1.92 0.28 -6.95
C ALA A 116 1.97 -1.15 -7.52
N LEU A 117 0.81 -1.77 -7.78
CA LEU A 117 0.72 -3.09 -8.40
C LEU A 117 1.28 -3.10 -9.82
N SER A 118 0.91 -2.11 -10.64
CA SER A 118 1.42 -1.95 -12.01
C SER A 118 2.94 -1.78 -12.02
N TYR A 119 3.47 -0.97 -11.09
CA TYR A 119 4.92 -0.84 -10.91
C TYR A 119 5.57 -2.18 -10.55
N VAL A 120 5.05 -2.90 -9.56
CA VAL A 120 5.58 -4.20 -9.13
C VAL A 120 5.55 -5.23 -10.27
N GLN A 121 4.47 -5.26 -11.05
CA GLN A 121 4.34 -6.13 -12.22
C GLN A 121 5.36 -5.77 -13.31
N SER A 122 5.65 -4.49 -13.52
CA SER A 122 6.66 -4.06 -14.50
C SER A 122 8.09 -4.52 -14.15
N LEU A 123 8.37 -4.80 -12.87
CA LEU A 123 9.66 -5.33 -12.41
C LEU A 123 9.81 -6.83 -12.70
N GLN A 124 8.68 -7.55 -12.80
CA GLN A 124 8.66 -8.95 -13.18
C GLN A 124 8.79 -8.97 -14.71
N GLY A 125 9.96 -9.36 -15.21
CA GLY A 125 10.19 -9.54 -16.64
C GLY A 125 9.12 -10.46 -17.28
N PRO A 126 9.00 -10.48 -18.61
CA PRO A 126 7.97 -11.26 -19.29
C PRO A 126 7.97 -12.72 -18.79
N PRO A 127 6.80 -13.36 -18.67
CA PRO A 127 6.69 -14.70 -18.09
C PRO A 127 7.67 -15.62 -18.81
N VAL A 128 8.66 -16.13 -18.06
CA VAL A 128 9.57 -17.15 -18.56
C VAL A 128 8.75 -18.42 -18.70
N PHE A 129 8.11 -18.59 -19.85
CA PHE A 129 7.56 -19.86 -20.28
C PHE A 129 8.74 -20.84 -20.39
N ARG A 130 8.99 -21.59 -19.32
CA ARG A 130 9.77 -22.82 -19.40
C ARG A 130 8.94 -23.81 -20.20
N LYS A 131 9.33 -24.00 -21.46
CA LYS A 131 8.89 -25.10 -22.31
C LYS A 131 9.30 -26.44 -21.70
#